data_AF-A0A7Y4QV79-F1
#
_entry.id   AF-A0A7Y4QV79-F1
#
_cell.length_a   1.000
_cell.length_b   1.000
_cell.length_c   1.000
_cell.angle_alpha   90.00
_cell.angle_beta   90.00
_cell.angle_gamma   90.00
#
_symmetry.space_group_name_H-M   'P 1'
#
loop_
_entity.id
_entity.type
_entity.pdbx_description
1 polymer ?
#
loop_
_entity_poly.entity_id
_entity_poly.type
_entity_poly.pdbx_seq_one_letter_code
_entity_poly.pdbx_strand_id
1 'polypeptide(L)'
;MKKLIILLILVISFPAFAQLVKKGETEIFRFKTNAGKTAVICKGGDESYLVYRFGTNSKIELQYPAELNESSWELFTYSNYFRGGGMENEGMDLNYLTFINNGYT
;
A
#
# COMPACT_ATOMS: atom_id res chain seq x y z
N MET A 1 6.29 -8.17 44.82
CA MET A 1 6.60 -7.02 43.95
C MET A 1 6.96 -7.44 42.51
N LYS A 2 7.94 -8.33 42.29
CA LYS A 2 8.30 -8.82 40.93
C LYS A 2 7.12 -9.40 40.11
N LYS A 3 6.21 -10.16 40.74
CA LYS A 3 5.00 -10.70 40.07
C LYS A 3 3.99 -9.62 39.66
N LEU A 4 3.91 -8.50 40.39
CA LEU A 4 3.04 -7.36 40.05
C LEU A 4 3.59 -6.56 38.86
N ILE A 5 4.92 -6.44 38.77
CA ILE A 5 5.61 -5.76 37.66
C ILE A 5 5.43 -6.53 36.35
N ILE A 6 5.50 -7.86 36.38
CA ILE A 6 5.26 -8.72 35.20
C ILE A 6 3.81 -8.58 34.70
N LEU A 7 2.83 -8.49 35.61
CA LEU A 7 1.43 -8.28 35.25
C LEU A 7 1.22 -6.91 34.59
N LEU A 8 1.93 -5.87 35.06
CA LEU A 8 1.85 -4.51 34.52
C LEU A 8 2.43 -4.41 33.10
N ILE A 9 3.50 -5.16 32.79
CA ILE A 9 4.13 -5.18 31.46
C ILE A 9 3.24 -5.86 30.42
N LEU A 10 2.44 -6.86 30.82
CA LEU A 10 1.48 -7.56 29.94
C LEU A 10 0.30 -6.69 29.50
N VAL A 11 -0.02 -5.62 30.22
CA VAL A 11 -1.13 -4.70 29.87
C VAL A 11 -0.68 -3.66 28.82
N ILE A 12 0.62 -3.48 28.60
CA ILE A 12 1.21 -2.46 27.71
C ILE A 12 1.41 -3.00 26.29
N SER A 13 0.73 -4.08 25.88
CA SER A 13 0.64 -4.44 24.46
C SER A 13 -0.21 -3.40 23.73
N PHE A 14 0.36 -2.22 23.47
CA PHE A 14 -0.18 -1.23 22.56
C PHE A 14 -0.42 -1.95 21.23
N PRO A 15 -1.64 -1.90 20.67
CA PRO A 15 -1.82 -2.34 19.30
C PRO A 15 -0.91 -1.47 18.45
N ALA A 16 0.15 -2.06 17.91
CA ALA A 16 0.98 -1.41 16.91
C ALA A 16 0.03 -0.95 15.80
N PHE A 17 -0.08 0.36 15.61
CA PHE A 17 -0.98 0.98 14.64
C PHE A 17 -0.52 0.64 13.22
N ALA A 18 -0.80 -0.58 12.77
CA ALA A 18 -0.52 -1.03 11.43
C ALA A 18 -1.64 -0.54 10.50
N GLN A 19 -1.69 0.76 10.26
CA GLN A 19 -2.59 1.33 9.27
C GLN A 19 -2.00 1.16 7.87
N LEU A 20 -2.81 0.73 6.90
CA LEU A 20 -2.39 0.65 5.50
C LEU A 20 -2.16 2.05 4.90
N VAL A 21 -2.90 3.05 5.38
CA VAL A 21 -2.69 4.48 5.09
C VAL A 21 -2.25 5.16 6.39
N LYS A 22 -1.02 5.67 6.42
CA LYS A 22 -0.47 6.33 7.61
C LYS A 22 -0.91 7.78 7.68
N LYS A 23 -0.88 8.37 8.89
CA LYS A 23 -1.15 9.79 9.08
C LYS A 23 -0.24 10.64 8.20
N GLY A 24 -0.83 11.58 7.45
CA GLY A 24 -0.10 12.45 6.51
C GLY A 24 0.06 11.88 5.11
N GLU A 25 -0.36 10.63 4.86
CA GLU A 25 -0.44 10.07 3.52
C GLU A 25 -1.79 10.36 2.85
N THR A 26 -1.78 10.42 1.53
CA THR A 26 -2.98 10.42 0.69
C THR A 26 -3.10 9.08 -0.02
N GLU A 27 -4.26 8.44 0.07
CA GLU A 27 -4.59 7.23 -0.70
C GLU A 27 -4.84 7.60 -2.17
N ILE A 28 -4.21 6.86 -3.09
CA ILE A 28 -4.37 7.01 -4.54
C ILE A 28 -5.27 5.90 -5.09
N PHE A 29 -5.06 4.68 -4.62
CA PHE A 29 -5.77 3.49 -5.08
C PHE A 29 -5.96 2.49 -3.96
N ARG A 30 -7.11 1.81 -3.93
CA ARG A 30 -7.44 0.78 -2.97
C ARG A 30 -8.18 -0.37 -3.62
N PHE A 31 -7.76 -1.58 -3.29
CA PHE A 31 -8.44 -2.80 -3.70
C PHE A 31 -8.52 -3.78 -2.54
N LYS A 32 -9.75 -4.15 -2.14
CA LYS A 32 -10.01 -5.13 -1.08
C LYS A 32 -10.31 -6.49 -1.71
N THR A 33 -9.58 -7.51 -1.30
CA THR A 33 -9.79 -8.89 -1.74
C THR A 33 -10.95 -9.53 -0.97
N ASN A 34 -11.56 -10.57 -1.56
CA ASN A 34 -12.60 -11.36 -0.90
C ASN A 34 -12.08 -12.06 0.37
N ALA A 35 -10.76 -12.31 0.46
CA ALA A 35 -10.11 -12.84 1.66
C ALA A 35 -9.90 -11.79 2.77
N GLY A 36 -10.40 -10.57 2.59
CA GLY A 36 -10.33 -9.50 3.59
C GLY A 36 -9.00 -8.75 3.65
N LYS A 37 -8.06 -9.04 2.76
CA LYS A 37 -6.82 -8.27 2.59
C LYS A 37 -7.06 -7.06 1.71
N THR A 38 -6.19 -6.07 1.79
CA THR A 38 -6.27 -4.86 0.97
C THR A 38 -4.91 -4.55 0.40
N ALA A 39 -4.87 -4.28 -0.90
CA ALA A 39 -3.78 -3.59 -1.58
C ALA A 39 -4.10 -2.10 -1.62
N VAL A 40 -3.16 -1.26 -1.25
CA VAL A 40 -3.29 0.20 -1.29
C VAL A 40 -2.04 0.82 -1.91
N ILE A 41 -2.24 1.87 -2.70
CA ILE A 41 -1.20 2.79 -3.12
C ILE A 41 -1.44 4.10 -2.39
N CYS A 42 -0.42 4.59 -1.70
CA CYS A 42 -0.43 5.89 -1.03
C CYS A 42 0.71 6.75 -1.56
N LYS A 43 0.53 8.07 -1.52
CA LYS A 43 1.64 9.03 -1.55
C LYS A 43 1.83 9.68 -0.19
N GLY A 44 3.08 9.96 0.15
CA GLY A 44 3.42 10.85 1.26
C GLY A 44 2.92 12.28 1.01
N GLY A 45 2.84 13.08 2.08
CA GLY A 45 2.59 14.51 1.99
C GLY A 45 3.59 15.18 1.03
N ASP A 46 3.12 16.17 0.28
CA ASP A 46 3.91 16.90 -0.72
C ASP A 46 4.66 15.99 -1.72
N GLU A 47 4.08 14.83 -2.03
CA GLU A 47 4.64 13.85 -2.98
C GLU A 47 6.03 13.32 -2.56
N SER A 48 6.33 13.35 -1.27
CA SER A 48 7.62 12.89 -0.73
C SER A 48 7.97 11.42 -1.00
N TYR A 49 6.98 10.57 -1.29
CA TYR A 49 7.18 9.18 -1.73
C TYR A 49 5.89 8.58 -2.30
N LEU A 50 6.04 7.48 -3.04
CA LEU A 50 4.98 6.55 -3.44
C LEU A 50 5.18 5.20 -2.75
N VAL A 51 4.11 4.59 -2.24
CA VAL A 51 4.20 3.31 -1.52
C VAL A 51 3.02 2.41 -1.82
N TYR A 52 3.31 1.14 -2.10
CA TYR A 52 2.37 0.03 -2.10
C TYR A 52 2.36 -0.66 -0.73
N ARG A 53 1.18 -0.97 -0.22
CA ARG A 53 1.01 -1.86 0.94
C ARG A 53 -0.06 -2.92 0.70
N PHE A 54 0.23 -4.13 1.15
CA PHE A 54 -0.72 -5.23 1.19
C PHE A 54 -0.89 -5.74 2.62
N GLY A 55 -2.12 -6.05 3.03
CA GLY A 55 -2.40 -6.68 4.31
C GLY A 55 -3.77 -6.31 4.86
N THR A 56 -3.83 -6.00 6.15
CA THR A 56 -5.03 -5.58 6.88
C THR A 56 -4.73 -4.31 7.68
N ASN A 57 -5.77 -3.64 8.20
CA ASN A 57 -5.61 -2.48 9.08
C ASN A 57 -4.97 -2.80 10.45
N SER A 58 -4.68 -4.08 10.73
CA SER A 58 -3.95 -4.51 11.93
C SER A 58 -2.58 -5.11 11.62
N LYS A 59 -2.24 -5.32 10.33
CA LYS A 59 -0.96 -5.89 9.91
C LYS A 59 -0.67 -5.57 8.46
N ILE A 60 0.44 -4.86 8.23
CA ILE A 60 1.07 -4.76 6.90
C ILE A 60 1.86 -6.05 6.68
N GLU A 61 1.56 -6.75 5.59
CA GLU A 61 2.22 -8.00 5.19
C GLU A 61 3.26 -7.78 4.11
N LEU A 62 3.04 -6.79 3.26
CA LEU A 62 4.01 -6.32 2.27
C LEU A 62 3.99 -4.80 2.23
N GLN A 63 5.16 -4.19 2.23
CA GLN A 63 5.36 -2.79 1.90
C GLN A 63 6.43 -2.72 0.82
N TYR A 64 6.17 -1.92 -0.21
CA TYR A 64 7.16 -1.61 -1.23
C TYR A 64 7.05 -0.14 -1.64
N PRO A 65 8.16 0.59 -1.78
CA PRO A 65 9.51 0.19 -1.38
C PRO A 65 9.69 0.14 0.15
N ALA A 66 10.82 -0.40 0.60
CA ALA A 66 11.18 -0.42 2.01
C ALA A 66 11.48 1.00 2.53
N GLU A 67 12.23 1.78 1.74
CA GLU A 67 12.55 3.18 2.04
C GLU A 67 11.49 4.12 1.50
N LEU A 68 11.04 5.07 2.32
CA LEU A 68 10.01 6.04 1.98
C LEU A 68 10.66 7.42 1.75
N ASN A 69 11.10 7.67 0.52
CA ASN A 69 11.73 8.91 0.10
C ASN A 69 11.41 9.20 -1.39
N GLU A 70 11.90 10.32 -1.91
CA GLU A 70 11.59 10.79 -3.26
C GLU A 70 12.00 9.79 -4.35
N SER A 71 13.07 9.01 -4.16
CA SER A 71 13.49 7.99 -5.14
C SER A 71 12.46 6.86 -5.32
N SER A 72 11.52 6.70 -4.39
CA SER A 72 10.46 5.71 -4.50
C SER A 72 9.63 5.83 -5.78
N TRP A 73 9.45 7.04 -6.32
CA TRP A 73 8.69 7.25 -7.56
C TRP A 73 9.32 6.54 -8.76
N GLU A 74 10.65 6.49 -8.81
CA GLU A 74 11.40 5.83 -9.88
C GLU A 74 11.31 4.30 -9.80
N LEU A 75 10.85 3.75 -8.68
CA LEU A 75 10.67 2.32 -8.45
C LEU A 75 9.32 1.79 -8.95
N PHE A 76 8.44 2.67 -9.44
CA PHE A 76 7.18 2.31 -10.08
C PHE A 76 7.19 2.75 -11.54
N THR A 77 6.54 1.96 -12.39
CA THR A 77 6.33 2.30 -13.80
C THR A 77 4.84 2.42 -14.06
N TYR A 78 4.44 3.59 -14.56
CA TYR A 78 3.10 3.79 -15.08
C TYR A 78 3.08 3.47 -16.58
N SER A 79 2.07 2.73 -17.02
CA SER A 79 1.81 2.50 -18.44
C SER A 79 0.31 2.45 -18.70
N ASN A 80 -0.09 2.73 -19.94
CA ASN A 80 -1.49 2.67 -20.34
C ASN A 80 -1.65 2.07 -21.74
N TYR A 81 -2.85 1.57 -22.00
CA TYR A 81 -3.29 1.15 -23.32
C TYR A 81 -4.66 1.76 -23.59
N PHE A 82 -4.75 2.54 -24.65
CA PHE A 82 -5.99 3.14 -25.10
C PHE A 82 -6.34 2.67 -26.51
N ARG A 83 -7.58 2.24 -26.70
CA ARG A 83 -8.18 1.90 -27.99
C ARG A 83 -9.56 2.55 -28.07
N GLY A 84 -9.73 3.46 -29.04
CA GLY A 84 -11.04 4.08 -29.30
C GLY A 84 -12.13 3.04 -29.60
N GLY A 85 -13.36 3.37 -29.26
CA GLY A 85 -14.55 2.56 -29.58
C GLY A 85 -15.20 2.95 -30.92
N GLY A 86 -16.18 2.16 -31.33
CA GLY A 86 -16.99 2.39 -32.53
C GLY A 86 -18.23 1.51 -32.55
N MET A 87 -18.97 1.52 -33.67
CA MET A 87 -20.23 0.77 -33.83
C MET A 87 -20.09 -0.74 -33.54
N GLU A 88 -18.92 -1.30 -33.80
CA GLU A 88 -18.65 -2.74 -33.68
C GLU A 88 -17.87 -3.12 -32.41
N ASN A 89 -17.34 -2.16 -31.64
CA ASN A 89 -16.48 -2.45 -30.49
C ASN A 89 -16.53 -1.35 -29.42
N GLU A 90 -16.55 -1.76 -28.16
CA GLU A 90 -16.36 -0.84 -27.03
C GLU A 90 -14.93 -0.28 -26.99
N GLY A 91 -14.82 0.97 -26.55
CA GLY A 91 -13.54 1.58 -26.24
C GLY A 91 -12.87 0.85 -25.08
N MET A 92 -11.54 0.89 -25.06
CA MET A 92 -10.74 0.27 -24.02
C MET A 92 -9.74 1.29 -23.50
N ASP A 93 -9.69 1.43 -22.18
CA ASP A 93 -8.73 2.27 -21.48
C ASP A 93 -8.21 1.48 -20.28
N LEU A 94 -6.95 1.06 -20.35
CA LEU A 94 -6.28 0.26 -19.35
C LEU A 94 -5.12 1.08 -18.78
N ASN A 95 -5.06 1.18 -17.46
CA ASN A 95 -4.03 1.93 -16.76
C ASN A 95 -3.35 1.01 -15.75
N TYR A 96 -2.03 0.96 -15.78
CA TYR A 96 -1.21 0.04 -15.00
C TYR A 96 -0.19 0.82 -14.19
N LEU A 97 -0.02 0.41 -12.93
CA LEU A 97 1.10 0.80 -12.10
C LEU A 97 1.81 -0.49 -11.68
N THR A 98 3.03 -0.67 -12.17
CA THR A 98 3.83 -1.89 -11.95
C THR A 98 5.10 -1.58 -11.19
N PHE A 99 5.59 -2.54 -10.42
CA PHE A 99 6.89 -2.46 -9.74
C PHE A 99 7.48 -3.86 -9.63
N ILE A 100 8.80 -3.97 -9.48
CA ILE A 100 9.48 -5.25 -9.31
C ILE A 100 9.88 -5.41 -7.85
N ASN A 101 9.44 -6.48 -7.20
CA ASN A 101 9.86 -6.83 -5.85
C ASN A 101 10.49 -8.21 -5.85
N ASN A 102 11.80 -8.29 -5.58
CA ASN A 102 12.57 -9.55 -5.59
C ASN A 102 12.41 -10.39 -6.88
N GLY A 103 12.36 -9.72 -8.04
CA GLY A 103 12.21 -10.38 -9.35
C GLY A 103 10.78 -10.73 -9.75
N TYR A 104 9.78 -10.40 -8.92
CA TYR A 104 8.36 -10.56 -9.24
C TYR A 104 7.78 -9.22 -9.70
N THR A 105 7.02 -9.24 -10.80
CA THR A 105 6.27 -8.10 -11.36
C THR A 105 4.77 -8.29 -11.12
#